data_AF-A0A957PP84-F1
#
_entry.id   AF-A0A957PP84-F1
#
_cell.length_a   1.000
_cell.length_b   1.000
_cell.length_c   1.000
_cell.angle_alpha   90.00
_cell.angle_beta   90.00
_cell.angle_gamma   90.00
#
_symmetry.space_group_name_H-M   'P 1'
#
loop_
_entity.id
_entity.type
_entity.pdbx_description
1 polymer ?
#
loop_
_entity_poly.entity_id
_entity_poly.type
_entity_poly.pdbx_seq_one_letter_code
_entity_poly.pdbx_strand_id
1 'polypeptide(L)'
;KAYSFMLRTRIPGGQLTADQYLVHDELADRFANHTLRITTRQCFQLHGVLKGDIKASIQALDQALITSLGACGDLVRNVMCCPAPVHDPVRAQIEQVTRAISDHLLPRTRAYHEIWLEGEKVVSGREQAEEEPIYGKTYLPRKFKIAVAYPGDNCVDVFTQDIGLIAVAEDGRLAGFNVVVGGGMGMSHTKPDTFPRLADLLGFVLPE
;
A
#
# COMPACT_ATOMS: atom_id res chain seq x y z
N LYS A 1 13.42 14.00 -25.98
CA LYS A 1 12.55 13.11 -25.16
C LYS A 1 11.81 13.98 -24.16
N ALA A 2 10.49 13.85 -24.05
CA ALA A 2 9.73 14.44 -22.96
C ALA A 2 9.83 13.50 -21.74
N TYR A 3 9.97 14.06 -20.54
CA TYR A 3 10.04 13.30 -19.29
C TYR A 3 8.94 13.79 -18.34
N SER A 4 8.29 12.83 -17.69
CA SER A 4 7.29 13.06 -16.67
C SER A 4 7.34 11.93 -15.64
N PHE A 5 6.69 12.15 -14.51
CA PHE A 5 6.63 11.21 -13.39
C PHE A 5 5.20 10.73 -13.17
N MET A 6 5.08 9.61 -12.47
CA MET A 6 3.82 9.10 -11.96
C MET A 6 3.93 9.00 -10.44
N LEU A 7 2.98 9.59 -9.73
CA LEU A 7 2.84 9.46 -8.29
C LEU A 7 1.71 8.47 -8.00
N ARG A 8 1.94 7.57 -7.05
CA ARG A 8 0.93 6.64 -6.55
C ARG A 8 0.76 6.86 -5.06
N THR A 9 -0.49 6.92 -4.61
CA THR A 9 -0.82 7.03 -3.19
C THR A 9 -0.96 5.66 -2.52
N ARG A 10 -0.88 5.63 -1.19
CA ARG A 10 -1.15 4.45 -0.36
C ARG A 10 -2.46 4.72 0.39
N ILE A 11 -3.43 3.82 0.21
CA ILE A 11 -4.80 3.96 0.70
C ILE A 11 -5.24 2.57 1.21
N PRO A 12 -4.91 2.21 2.46
CA PRO A 12 -5.20 0.87 2.99
C PRO A 12 -6.69 0.56 2.91
N GLY A 13 -7.03 -0.61 2.35
CA GLY A 13 -8.43 -1.00 2.10
C GLY A 13 -9.19 -0.13 1.10
N GLY A 14 -8.52 0.78 0.38
CA GLY A 14 -9.17 1.76 -0.49
C GLY A 14 -10.01 2.79 0.23
N GLN A 15 -9.85 2.92 1.55
CA GLN A 15 -10.64 3.84 2.36
C GLN A 15 -10.06 5.25 2.35
N LEU A 16 -10.89 6.20 1.94
CA LEU A 16 -10.52 7.59 1.70
C LEU A 16 -11.69 8.49 2.11
N THR A 17 -11.41 9.66 2.69
CA THR A 17 -12.45 10.67 2.96
C THR A 17 -12.80 11.46 1.69
N ALA A 18 -13.94 12.16 1.71
CA ALA A 18 -14.32 13.05 0.62
C ALA A 18 -13.27 14.16 0.39
N ASP A 19 -12.75 14.77 1.46
CA ASP A 19 -11.73 15.82 1.36
C ASP A 19 -10.43 15.29 0.74
N GLN A 20 -10.02 14.09 1.15
CA GLN A 20 -8.86 13.43 0.57
C GLN A 20 -9.07 13.13 -0.92
N TYR A 21 -10.29 12.80 -1.37
CA TYR A 21 -10.61 12.67 -2.80
C TYR A 21 -10.44 14.00 -3.54
N LEU A 22 -11.01 15.09 -2.99
CA LEU A 22 -10.93 16.41 -3.62
C LEU A 22 -9.48 16.89 -3.76
N VAL A 23 -8.61 16.55 -2.81
CA VAL A 23 -7.17 16.81 -2.93
C VAL A 23 -6.56 16.04 -4.10
N HIS A 24 -6.89 14.76 -4.30
CA HIS A 24 -6.39 14.02 -5.47
C HIS A 24 -6.87 14.68 -6.77
N ASP A 25 -8.13 15.10 -6.83
CA ASP A 25 -8.75 15.74 -8.00
C ASP A 25 -8.05 17.06 -8.35
N GLU A 26 -7.86 17.94 -7.36
CA GLU A 26 -7.12 19.20 -7.53
C GLU A 26 -5.68 18.94 -8.03
N LEU A 27 -4.97 17.97 -7.45
CA LEU A 27 -3.60 17.66 -7.84
C LEU A 27 -3.51 17.08 -9.26
N ALA A 28 -4.53 16.35 -9.71
CA ALA A 28 -4.59 15.83 -11.06
C ALA A 28 -4.67 16.96 -12.10
N ASP A 29 -5.44 18.00 -11.81
CA ASP A 29 -5.58 19.17 -12.66
C ASP A 29 -4.40 20.13 -12.58
N ARG A 30 -3.86 20.33 -11.37
CA ARG A 30 -2.83 21.32 -11.12
C ARG A 30 -1.43 20.87 -11.51
N PHE A 31 -1.09 19.61 -11.27
CA PHE A 31 0.28 19.11 -11.41
C PHE A 31 0.42 17.93 -12.35
N ALA A 32 -0.67 17.26 -12.73
CA ALA A 32 -0.65 16.05 -13.54
C ALA A 32 -1.27 16.31 -14.92
N ASN A 33 -1.98 15.33 -15.47
CA ASN A 33 -2.54 15.36 -16.82
C ASN A 33 -4.07 15.38 -16.85
N HIS A 34 -4.73 15.95 -15.83
CA HIS A 34 -6.20 16.03 -15.71
C HIS A 34 -6.89 14.66 -15.61
N THR A 35 -6.18 13.62 -15.16
CA THR A 35 -6.76 12.30 -14.95
C THR A 35 -6.36 11.70 -13.61
N LEU A 36 -7.33 11.06 -12.96
CA LEU A 36 -7.11 10.19 -11.82
C LEU A 36 -7.29 8.73 -12.22
N ARG A 37 -6.23 7.93 -12.05
CA ARG A 37 -6.29 6.49 -12.33
C ARG A 37 -6.47 5.71 -11.03
N ILE A 38 -7.69 5.26 -10.77
CA ILE A 38 -7.96 4.23 -9.76
C ILE A 38 -7.21 2.96 -10.16
N THR A 39 -6.61 2.23 -9.22
CA THR A 39 -5.77 1.07 -9.51
C THR A 39 -6.41 -0.23 -9.04
N THR A 40 -5.95 -1.37 -9.58
CA THR A 40 -6.31 -2.71 -9.09
C THR A 40 -5.84 -2.98 -7.65
N ARG A 41 -5.08 -2.06 -7.05
CA ARG A 41 -4.69 -2.11 -5.64
C ARG A 41 -5.32 -1.02 -4.78
N GLN A 42 -6.47 -0.49 -5.21
CA GLN A 42 -7.29 0.43 -4.41
C GLN A 42 -6.61 1.77 -4.11
N CYS A 43 -5.60 2.13 -4.91
CA CYS A 43 -4.90 3.42 -4.85
C CYS A 43 -5.30 4.33 -6.02
N PHE A 44 -4.88 5.59 -5.97
CA PHE A 44 -4.81 6.49 -7.14
C PHE A 44 -3.41 6.56 -7.75
N GLN A 45 -3.35 6.86 -9.04
CA GLN A 45 -2.15 7.29 -9.75
C GLN A 45 -2.38 8.61 -10.48
N LEU A 46 -1.48 9.56 -10.27
CA LEU A 46 -1.38 10.85 -10.95
C LEU A 46 -0.28 10.72 -12.01
N HIS A 47 -0.62 10.91 -13.28
CA HIS A 47 0.33 10.77 -14.40
C HIS A 47 0.69 12.12 -15.00
N GLY A 48 1.92 12.26 -15.50
CA GLY A 48 2.33 13.47 -16.20
C GLY A 48 2.94 14.54 -15.30
N VAL A 49 3.21 14.23 -14.04
CA VAL A 49 3.80 15.18 -13.08
C VAL A 49 5.20 15.59 -13.55
N LEU A 50 5.43 16.90 -13.71
CA LEU A 50 6.74 17.40 -14.11
C LEU A 50 7.72 17.38 -12.94
N LYS A 51 9.02 17.25 -13.25
CA LYS A 51 10.06 17.10 -12.22
C LYS A 51 10.03 18.21 -11.17
N GLY A 52 9.77 19.45 -11.57
CA GLY A 52 9.72 20.62 -10.68
C GLY A 52 8.55 20.55 -9.69
N ASP A 53 7.47 19.86 -10.05
CA ASP A 53 6.23 19.84 -9.29
C ASP A 53 6.10 18.63 -8.36
N ILE A 54 7.02 17.65 -8.43
CA ILE A 54 6.98 16.43 -7.61
C ILE A 54 6.94 16.77 -6.12
N LYS A 55 7.82 17.67 -5.66
CA LYS A 55 7.91 18.03 -4.24
C LYS A 55 6.61 18.68 -3.75
N ALA A 56 6.11 19.67 -4.48
CA ALA A 56 4.86 20.34 -4.17
C ALA A 56 3.66 19.38 -4.17
N SER A 57 3.62 18.45 -5.12
CA SER A 57 2.58 17.42 -5.20
C SER A 57 2.61 16.49 -3.98
N ILE A 58 3.79 16.05 -3.54
CA ILE A 58 3.93 15.19 -2.36
C ILE A 58 3.59 15.96 -1.07
N GLN A 59 4.02 17.22 -0.95
CA GLN A 59 3.68 18.07 0.20
C GLN A 59 2.18 18.30 0.33
N ALA A 60 1.47 18.52 -0.79
CA ALA A 60 0.03 18.69 -0.78
C ALA A 60 -0.72 17.40 -0.37
N LEU A 61 -0.25 16.23 -0.82
CA LEU A 61 -0.78 14.95 -0.34
C LEU A 61 -0.58 14.79 1.18
N ASP A 62 0.62 15.12 1.68
CA ASP A 62 0.95 15.00 3.11
C ASP A 62 0.09 15.91 3.99
N GLN A 63 -0.15 17.16 3.57
CA GLN A 63 -1.06 18.09 4.26
C GLN A 63 -2.49 17.56 4.37
N ALA A 64 -2.91 16.70 3.45
CA ALA A 64 -4.19 16.02 3.45
C ALA A 64 -4.18 14.65 4.15
N LEU A 65 -3.10 14.34 4.87
CA LEU A 65 -2.87 13.06 5.55
C LEU A 65 -2.87 11.86 4.59
N ILE A 66 -2.43 12.08 3.34
CA ILE A 66 -2.26 11.05 2.31
C ILE A 66 -0.76 10.85 2.08
N THR A 67 -0.31 9.61 2.06
CA THR A 67 1.09 9.29 1.79
C THR A 67 1.30 8.60 0.44
N SER A 68 2.47 8.81 -0.15
CA SER A 68 2.99 8.04 -1.30
C SER A 68 4.10 7.07 -0.89
N LEU A 69 4.50 7.07 0.39
CA LEU A 69 5.55 6.22 0.93
C LEU A 69 5.17 4.73 0.79
N GLY A 70 6.09 3.93 0.25
CA GLY A 70 5.88 2.50 0.02
C GLY A 70 4.85 2.15 -1.06
N ALA A 71 4.33 3.11 -1.84
CA ALA A 71 3.41 2.82 -2.95
C ALA A 71 4.10 2.09 -4.13
N CYS A 72 5.43 2.25 -4.22
CA CYS A 72 6.34 1.59 -5.15
C CYS A 72 7.56 1.03 -4.38
N GLY A 73 8.63 0.66 -5.09
CA GLY A 73 9.84 0.12 -4.46
C GLY A 73 9.73 -1.34 -4.01
N ASP A 74 10.79 -1.79 -3.35
CA ASP A 74 10.95 -3.14 -2.77
C ASP A 74 10.50 -3.14 -1.31
N LEU A 75 9.20 -2.91 -1.18
CA LEU A 75 8.47 -2.66 0.05
C LEU A 75 7.11 -3.33 0.01
N VAL A 76 6.47 -3.41 1.17
CA VAL A 76 5.06 -3.76 1.28
C VAL A 76 4.23 -2.68 0.60
N ARG A 77 3.51 -3.08 -0.44
CA ARG A 77 2.58 -2.25 -1.21
C ARG A 77 1.31 -1.97 -0.41
N ASN A 78 0.38 -1.26 -1.04
CA ASN A 78 -0.94 -1.03 -0.44
C ASN A 78 -1.59 -2.35 0.00
N VAL A 79 -1.98 -2.42 1.26
CA VAL A 79 -2.69 -3.55 1.85
C VAL A 79 -4.16 -3.42 1.45
N MET A 80 -4.67 -4.43 0.75
CA MET A 80 -6.04 -4.39 0.23
C MET A 80 -7.03 -5.02 1.19
N CYS A 81 -8.26 -4.52 1.17
CA CYS A 81 -9.42 -5.07 1.85
C CYS A 81 -10.66 -4.70 1.04
N CYS A 82 -11.76 -5.46 1.06
CA CYS A 82 -12.90 -5.10 0.21
C CYS A 82 -13.46 -3.71 0.56
N PRO A 83 -13.60 -2.78 -0.42
CA PRO A 83 -13.94 -1.41 -0.14
C PRO A 83 -15.46 -1.18 -0.01
N ALA A 84 -16.26 -2.25 -0.07
CA ALA A 84 -17.72 -2.16 0.03
C ALA A 84 -18.08 -1.59 1.42
N PRO A 85 -18.85 -0.49 1.51
CA PRO A 85 -19.17 0.19 2.77
C PRO A 85 -20.29 -0.54 3.51
N VAL A 86 -20.06 -1.82 3.84
CA VAL A 86 -21.00 -2.65 4.59
C VAL A 86 -20.60 -2.60 6.05
N HIS A 87 -21.51 -2.10 6.88
CA HIS A 87 -21.28 -1.93 8.30
C HIS A 87 -21.71 -3.19 9.07
N ASP A 88 -20.73 -4.02 9.43
CA ASP A 88 -20.90 -5.06 10.43
C ASP A 88 -19.65 -5.17 11.33
N PRO A 89 -19.77 -5.76 12.53
CA PRO A 89 -18.67 -5.80 13.49
C PRO A 89 -17.43 -6.53 13.00
N VAL A 90 -17.60 -7.60 12.21
CA VAL A 90 -16.48 -8.37 11.65
C VAL A 90 -15.77 -7.54 10.59
N ARG A 91 -16.53 -6.83 9.75
CA ARG A 91 -15.95 -5.96 8.73
C ARG A 91 -15.12 -4.83 9.33
N ALA A 92 -15.63 -4.19 10.38
CA ALA A 92 -14.89 -3.15 11.10
C ALA A 92 -13.58 -3.68 11.71
N GLN A 93 -13.57 -4.89 12.28
CA GLN A 93 -12.35 -5.51 12.82
C GLN A 93 -11.32 -5.79 11.73
N ILE A 94 -11.75 -6.31 10.58
CA ILE A 94 -10.88 -6.59 9.43
C ILE A 94 -10.29 -5.31 8.84
N GLU A 95 -11.07 -4.22 8.78
CA GLU A 95 -10.58 -2.90 8.36
C GLU A 95 -9.53 -2.35 9.31
N GLN A 96 -9.71 -2.51 10.62
CA GLN A 96 -8.73 -2.15 11.64
C GLN A 96 -7.43 -2.95 11.47
N VAL A 97 -7.54 -4.28 11.29
CA VAL A 97 -6.37 -5.14 11.01
C VAL A 97 -5.66 -4.72 9.73
N THR A 98 -6.40 -4.40 8.66
CA THR A 98 -5.85 -3.94 7.39
C THR A 98 -5.02 -2.66 7.56
N ARG A 99 -5.55 -1.68 8.31
CA ARG A 99 -4.84 -0.44 8.62
C ARG A 99 -3.62 -0.71 9.50
N ALA A 100 -3.77 -1.50 10.56
CA ALA A 100 -2.68 -1.86 11.47
C ALA A 100 -1.52 -2.56 10.73
N ILE A 101 -1.80 -3.50 9.82
CA ILE A 101 -0.78 -4.15 8.97
C ILE A 101 -0.10 -3.12 8.07
N SER A 102 -0.88 -2.24 7.44
CA SER A 102 -0.31 -1.19 6.58
C SER A 102 0.65 -0.29 7.36
N ASP A 103 0.24 0.17 8.54
CA ASP A 103 1.00 1.13 9.35
C ASP A 103 2.22 0.49 9.99
N HIS A 104 2.09 -0.75 10.47
CA HIS A 104 3.20 -1.52 11.02
C HIS A 104 4.31 -1.76 9.99
N LEU A 105 3.93 -1.94 8.72
CA LEU A 105 4.85 -2.23 7.61
C LEU A 105 5.26 -0.97 6.83
N LEU A 106 4.95 0.23 7.32
CA LEU A 106 5.55 1.44 6.76
C LEU A 106 7.05 1.49 7.10
N PRO A 107 7.91 1.92 6.15
CA PRO A 107 9.32 2.17 6.43
C PRO A 107 9.49 3.18 7.56
N ARG A 108 10.41 2.91 8.49
CA ARG A 108 10.83 3.82 9.55
C ARG A 108 12.10 4.55 9.15
N THR A 109 11.99 5.39 8.13
CA THR A 109 13.09 6.22 7.59
C THR A 109 12.73 7.69 7.61
N ARG A 110 13.70 8.54 7.93
CA ARG A 110 13.60 9.99 7.83
C ARG A 110 13.75 10.49 6.40
N ALA A 111 14.31 9.68 5.49
CA ALA A 111 14.61 10.09 4.12
C ALA A 111 13.38 10.65 3.38
N TYR A 112 12.19 10.09 3.60
CA TYR A 112 10.96 10.62 2.98
C TYR A 112 10.67 12.06 3.44
N HIS A 113 10.78 12.31 4.74
CA HIS A 113 10.55 13.64 5.32
C HIS A 113 11.65 14.65 4.95
N GLU A 114 12.92 14.21 4.99
CA GLU A 114 14.08 15.04 4.62
C GLU A 114 14.05 15.48 3.15
N ILE A 115 13.61 14.60 2.24
CA ILE A 115 13.58 14.92 0.81
C ILE A 115 12.33 15.74 0.46
N TRP A 116 11.17 15.41 1.02
CA TRP A 116 9.90 15.93 0.52
C TRP A 116 9.22 16.97 1.42
N LEU A 117 9.36 16.90 2.75
CA LEU A 117 8.48 17.60 3.70
C LEU A 117 9.18 18.67 4.55
N GLU A 118 10.30 19.21 4.09
CA GLU A 118 11.09 20.25 4.79
C GLU A 118 11.83 19.76 6.06
N GLY A 119 12.04 18.45 6.23
CA GLY A 119 12.88 17.95 7.32
C GLY A 119 14.30 18.50 7.20
N GLU A 120 14.79 19.23 8.21
CA GLU A 120 16.21 19.59 8.29
C GLU A 120 17.06 18.31 8.21
N LYS A 121 18.06 18.29 7.33
CA LYS A 121 19.09 17.26 7.39
C LYS A 121 19.77 17.39 8.74
N VAL A 122 19.45 16.49 9.67
CA VAL A 122 20.14 16.43 10.95
C VAL A 122 21.54 15.87 10.68
N VAL A 123 22.48 16.75 10.35
CA VAL A 123 23.92 16.47 10.39
C VAL A 123 24.36 16.57 11.85
N SER A 124 23.72 15.83 12.76
CA SER A 124 24.22 15.70 14.12
C SER A 124 25.38 14.72 14.08
N GLY A 125 26.59 15.21 14.33
CA GLY A 125 27.75 14.36 14.56
C GLY A 125 27.42 13.29 15.60
N ARG A 126 27.75 12.04 15.27
CA ARG A 126 27.29 10.75 15.81
C ARG A 126 26.19 10.14 14.96
N GLU A 127 26.65 9.27 14.07
CA GLU A 127 25.93 8.20 13.37
C GLU A 127 25.03 7.41 14.35
N GLN A 128 23.85 7.91 14.69
CA GLN A 128 22.76 6.98 14.98
C GLN A 128 22.37 6.41 13.63
N ALA A 129 22.87 5.21 13.35
CA ALA A 129 22.46 4.46 12.18
C ALA A 129 20.93 4.41 12.20
N GLU A 130 20.30 4.97 11.16
CA GLU A 130 18.86 4.87 10.99
C GLU A 130 18.53 3.38 10.91
N GLU A 131 17.87 2.87 11.94
CA GLU A 131 17.56 1.46 12.07
C GLU A 131 16.15 1.21 11.54
N GLU A 132 16.08 0.47 10.43
CA GLU A 132 14.84 -0.08 9.88
C GLU A 132 14.61 -1.47 10.49
N PRO A 133 13.76 -1.63 11.52
CA PRO A 133 13.70 -2.87 12.30
C PRO A 133 13.12 -4.06 11.53
N ILE A 134 12.30 -3.78 10.51
CA ILE A 134 11.66 -4.80 9.66
C ILE A 134 12.44 -4.98 8.36
N TYR A 135 12.78 -3.87 7.71
CA TYR A 135 13.36 -3.87 6.36
C TYR A 135 14.89 -3.99 6.36
N GLY A 136 15.54 -3.64 7.47
CA GLY A 136 16.99 -3.55 7.55
C GLY A 136 17.59 -2.60 6.49
N LYS A 137 18.89 -2.73 6.26
CA LYS A 137 19.63 -1.85 5.34
C LYS A 137 19.25 -2.05 3.87
N THR A 138 18.77 -3.23 3.50
CA THR A 138 18.58 -3.64 2.10
C THR A 138 17.12 -3.65 1.67
N TYR A 139 16.19 -3.44 2.60
CA TYR A 139 14.77 -3.63 2.33
C TYR A 139 14.45 -5.06 1.85
N LEU A 140 13.26 -5.26 1.28
CA LEU A 140 12.88 -6.57 0.74
C LEU A 140 13.59 -6.83 -0.60
N PRO A 141 13.73 -8.10 -1.03
CA PRO A 141 14.28 -8.42 -2.35
C PRO A 141 13.43 -7.89 -3.50
N ARG A 142 12.11 -7.74 -3.27
CA ARG A 142 11.16 -7.18 -4.23
C ARG A 142 9.93 -6.61 -3.54
N LYS A 143 9.05 -6.01 -4.34
CA LYS A 143 7.68 -5.64 -3.92
C LYS A 143 6.99 -6.80 -3.21
N PHE A 144 6.26 -6.49 -2.15
CA PHE A 144 5.49 -7.45 -1.37
C PHE A 144 4.05 -6.97 -1.26
N LYS A 145 3.08 -7.87 -1.44
CA LYS A 145 1.66 -7.53 -1.54
C LYS A 145 0.87 -8.34 -0.53
N ILE A 146 -0.01 -7.64 0.18
CA ILE A 146 -0.90 -8.24 1.16
C ILE A 146 -2.34 -7.89 0.78
N ALA A 147 -3.26 -8.83 0.94
CA ALA A 147 -4.69 -8.55 0.94
C ALA A 147 -5.39 -9.29 2.08
N VAL A 148 -6.45 -8.66 2.59
CA VAL A 148 -7.34 -9.23 3.59
C VAL A 148 -8.71 -9.41 2.92
N ALA A 149 -9.20 -10.64 2.90
CA ALA A 149 -10.46 -11.03 2.30
C ALA A 149 -11.50 -11.30 3.40
N TYR A 150 -12.76 -10.94 3.13
CA TYR A 150 -13.88 -11.29 4.01
C TYR A 150 -14.31 -12.75 3.79
N PRO A 151 -15.01 -13.37 4.75
CA PRO A 151 -15.55 -14.71 4.56
C PRO A 151 -16.44 -14.76 3.30
N GLY A 152 -16.06 -15.59 2.32
CA GLY A 152 -16.79 -15.75 1.06
C GLY A 152 -16.64 -14.61 0.04
N ASP A 153 -15.81 -13.59 0.31
CA ASP A 153 -15.61 -12.44 -0.57
C ASP A 153 -14.17 -12.40 -1.09
N ASN A 154 -14.01 -12.56 -2.40
CA ASN A 154 -12.71 -12.51 -3.06
C ASN A 154 -12.53 -11.26 -3.94
N CYS A 155 -13.17 -10.13 -3.62
CA CYS A 155 -13.05 -8.89 -4.41
C CYS A 155 -11.60 -8.36 -4.48
N VAL A 156 -10.73 -8.77 -3.55
CA VAL A 156 -9.31 -8.41 -3.47
C VAL A 156 -8.38 -9.37 -4.21
N ASP A 157 -8.92 -10.42 -4.83
CA ASP A 157 -8.16 -11.45 -5.54
C ASP A 157 -7.00 -12.02 -4.69
N VAL A 158 -7.38 -12.59 -3.54
CA VAL A 158 -6.50 -12.90 -2.40
C VAL A 158 -5.39 -13.89 -2.74
N PHE A 159 -5.63 -14.78 -3.70
CA PHE A 159 -4.67 -15.79 -4.13
C PHE A 159 -3.56 -15.25 -5.04
N THR A 160 -3.65 -13.98 -5.47
CA THR A 160 -2.60 -13.34 -6.30
C THR A 160 -1.57 -12.55 -5.47
N GLN A 161 -1.69 -12.61 -4.14
CA GLN A 161 -0.87 -11.85 -3.20
C GLN A 161 0.28 -12.68 -2.62
N ASP A 162 1.34 -12.02 -2.19
CA ASP A 162 2.43 -12.67 -1.47
C ASP A 162 1.94 -13.25 -0.14
N ILE A 163 1.07 -12.50 0.57
CA ILE A 163 0.27 -12.98 1.70
C ILE A 163 -1.20 -12.61 1.48
N GLY A 164 -2.08 -13.58 1.62
CA GLY A 164 -3.52 -13.38 1.73
C GLY A 164 -4.02 -13.79 3.10
N LEU A 165 -4.85 -12.95 3.71
CA LEU A 165 -5.51 -13.22 4.99
C LEU A 165 -7.01 -13.38 4.73
N ILE A 166 -7.52 -14.61 4.79
CA ILE A 166 -8.94 -14.91 4.58
C ILE A 166 -9.61 -15.00 5.94
N ALA A 167 -10.41 -13.99 6.28
CA ALA A 167 -11.06 -13.93 7.57
C ALA A 167 -12.00 -15.12 7.80
N VAL A 168 -11.99 -15.60 9.04
CA VAL A 168 -12.93 -16.58 9.57
C VAL A 168 -13.76 -15.87 10.63
N ALA A 169 -15.08 -15.98 10.54
CA ALA A 169 -16.00 -15.35 11.46
C ALA A 169 -16.83 -16.41 12.20
N GLU A 170 -16.92 -16.27 13.52
CA GLU A 170 -17.74 -17.11 14.39
C GLU A 170 -18.55 -16.21 15.33
N ASP A 171 -19.84 -16.50 15.49
CA ASP A 171 -20.75 -15.75 16.38
C ASP A 171 -20.70 -14.21 16.21
N GLY A 172 -20.54 -13.75 14.96
CA GLY A 172 -20.48 -12.32 14.63
C GLY A 172 -19.18 -11.62 15.05
N ARG A 173 -18.10 -12.37 15.29
CA ARG A 173 -16.77 -11.87 15.62
C ARG A 173 -15.70 -12.48 14.71
N LEU A 174 -14.60 -11.76 14.51
CA LEU A 174 -13.43 -12.29 13.82
C LEU A 174 -12.78 -13.36 14.70
N ALA A 175 -12.82 -14.60 14.24
CA ALA A 175 -12.21 -15.74 14.92
C ALA A 175 -10.72 -15.89 14.57
N GLY A 176 -10.30 -15.38 13.40
CA GLY A 176 -8.92 -15.43 12.94
C GLY A 176 -8.83 -15.36 11.42
N PHE A 177 -7.70 -15.80 10.87
CA PHE A 177 -7.42 -15.78 9.44
C PHE A 177 -6.84 -17.10 8.96
N ASN A 178 -7.40 -17.64 7.88
CA ASN A 178 -6.67 -18.59 7.04
C ASN A 178 -5.64 -17.80 6.23
N VAL A 179 -4.36 -18.16 6.37
CA VAL A 179 -3.23 -17.49 5.73
C VAL A 179 -2.88 -18.26 4.46
N VAL A 180 -2.88 -17.58 3.32
CA VAL A 180 -2.36 -18.10 2.05
C VAL A 180 -1.09 -17.36 1.66
N VAL A 181 -0.10 -18.04 1.07
CA VAL A 181 1.21 -17.45 0.74
C VAL A 181 1.72 -17.81 -0.64
N GLY A 182 2.51 -16.91 -1.23
CA GLY A 182 3.27 -17.17 -2.47
C GLY A 182 2.47 -17.01 -3.77
N GLY A 183 1.43 -16.17 -3.76
CA GLY A 183 0.72 -15.77 -4.97
C GLY A 183 1.46 -14.68 -5.75
N GLY A 184 1.30 -14.67 -7.07
CA GLY A 184 1.90 -13.64 -7.92
C GLY A 184 1.60 -13.81 -9.39
N MET A 185 1.51 -12.70 -10.12
CA MET A 185 1.13 -12.68 -11.55
C MET A 185 2.30 -12.39 -12.50
N GLY A 186 3.49 -12.12 -11.96
CA GLY A 186 4.63 -11.68 -12.76
C GLY A 186 5.20 -12.82 -13.61
N MET A 187 5.24 -12.64 -14.92
CA MET A 187 5.92 -13.54 -15.85
C MET A 187 6.57 -12.76 -16.98
N SER A 188 7.53 -13.38 -17.66
CA SER A 188 8.17 -12.85 -18.85
C SER A 188 7.91 -13.77 -20.04
N HIS A 189 7.54 -13.19 -21.17
CA HIS A 189 7.46 -13.96 -22.41
C HIS A 189 8.80 -14.66 -22.69
N THR A 190 8.72 -15.86 -23.26
CA THR A 190 9.88 -16.70 -23.61
C THR A 190 10.80 -17.09 -22.44
N LYS A 191 10.40 -16.89 -21.18
CA LYS A 191 11.11 -17.37 -19.98
C LYS A 191 10.21 -18.32 -19.18
N PRO A 192 10.28 -19.64 -19.43
CA PRO A 192 9.38 -20.61 -18.83
C PRO A 192 9.49 -20.68 -17.30
N ASP A 193 10.66 -20.35 -16.75
CA ASP A 193 10.90 -20.33 -15.30
C ASP A 193 10.25 -19.15 -14.58
N THR A 194 9.53 -18.28 -15.30
CA THR A 194 8.71 -17.20 -14.74
C THR A 194 7.24 -17.43 -15.10
N PHE A 195 6.39 -17.59 -14.09
CA PHE A 195 5.00 -17.98 -14.28
C PHE A 195 4.10 -17.33 -13.23
N PRO A 196 2.82 -17.10 -13.54
CA PRO A 196 1.84 -16.75 -12.52
C PRO A 196 1.62 -17.95 -11.58
N ARG A 197 1.35 -17.67 -10.31
CA ARG A 197 1.19 -18.66 -9.25
C ARG A 197 0.07 -18.22 -8.30
N LEU A 198 -0.78 -19.17 -7.92
CA LEU A 198 -1.75 -18.95 -6.84
C LEU A 198 -1.08 -19.20 -5.49
N ALA A 199 -1.51 -18.45 -4.48
CA ALA A 199 -1.08 -18.65 -3.11
C ALA A 199 -1.59 -19.99 -2.55
N ASP A 200 -0.77 -20.69 -1.76
CA ASP A 200 -1.17 -21.92 -1.08
C ASP A 200 -1.57 -21.63 0.36
N LEU A 201 -2.52 -22.40 0.90
CA LEU A 201 -2.87 -22.34 2.31
C LEU A 201 -1.66 -22.76 3.17
N LEU A 202 -1.21 -21.83 4.01
CA LEU A 202 -0.15 -22.04 4.99
C LEU A 202 -0.71 -22.57 6.31
N GLY A 203 -1.83 -22.02 6.77
CA GLY A 203 -2.43 -22.38 8.05
C GLY A 203 -3.45 -21.36 8.54
N PHE A 204 -3.77 -21.42 9.82
CA PHE A 204 -4.70 -20.52 10.50
C PHE A 204 -3.98 -19.77 11.63
N VAL A 205 -4.31 -18.48 11.81
CA VAL A 205 -3.79 -17.64 12.89
C VAL A 205 -4.93 -16.92 13.61
N LEU A 206 -4.74 -16.68 14.91
CA LEU A 206 -5.66 -15.88 15.71
C LEU A 206 -5.53 -14.38 15.36
N PRO A 207 -6.51 -13.54 15.73
CA PRO A 207 -6.49 -12.11 15.42
C PRO A 207 -5.38 -11.29 16.14
N GLU A 208 -4.92 -11.74 17.31
CA GLU A 208 -3.84 -11.12 18.12
C GLU A 208 -2.42 -11.43 17.65
#